data_AF-A0A1B6JAC3-F1
#
_entry.id   AF-A0A1B6JAC3-F1
#
_cell.length_a   1.000
_cell.length_b   1.000
_cell.length_c   1.000
_cell.angle_alpha   90.00
_cell.angle_beta   90.00
_cell.angle_gamma   90.00
#
_symmetry.space_group_name_H-M   'P 1'
#
loop_
_entity.id
_entity.type
_entity.pdbx_description
1 polymer ?
#
loop_
_entity_poly.entity_id
_entity_poly.type
_entity_poly.pdbx_seq_one_letter_code
_entity_poly.pdbx_strand_id
1 'polypeptide(L)'
;KISVIPHSSEKYVTFFKSTIGKIKLRFLDSFRFLNTSLSQLANNLPKDHFYHTQLFFDHDDMPLVTRKGVYPYDYTDSWTKLEETQLPPKEGFFNKITEEHISDEEFDHAKEVWSKFNCTTLGDYSDIYL
;
A
#
# COMPACT_ATOMS: atom_id res chain seq x y z
N LYS A 1 -18.37 25.80 1.38
CA LYS A 1 -17.87 26.24 0.06
C LYS A 1 -16.71 25.34 -0.37
N ILE A 2 -16.69 24.88 -1.64
CA ILE A 2 -15.56 24.12 -2.22
C ILE A 2 -14.79 25.06 -3.16
N SER A 3 -13.46 25.04 -3.10
CA SER A 3 -12.56 25.78 -4.00
C SER A 3 -11.62 24.78 -4.64
N VAL A 4 -11.33 24.92 -5.93
CA VAL A 4 -10.57 23.93 -6.70
C VAL A 4 -9.45 24.63 -7.46
N ILE A 5 -8.28 23.99 -7.56
CA ILE A 5 -7.20 24.37 -8.47
C ILE A 5 -7.16 23.32 -9.59
N PRO A 6 -7.85 23.56 -10.71
CA PRO A 6 -7.85 22.66 -11.85
C PRO A 6 -6.58 22.85 -12.71
N HIS A 7 -6.14 21.76 -13.33
CA HIS A 7 -5.21 21.77 -14.47
C HIS A 7 -5.97 21.61 -15.79
N SER A 8 -7.07 20.85 -15.80
CA SER A 8 -8.08 20.81 -16.86
C SER A 8 -9.47 20.55 -16.26
N SER A 9 -10.52 20.45 -17.09
CA SER A 9 -11.88 20.07 -16.65
C SER A 9 -11.97 18.67 -16.03
N GLU A 10 -10.96 17.82 -16.29
CA GLU A 10 -10.92 16.43 -15.81
C GLU A 10 -9.74 16.18 -14.86
N LYS A 11 -8.76 17.10 -14.80
CA LYS A 11 -7.54 16.94 -13.99
C LYS A 11 -7.48 18.06 -12.96
N TYR A 12 -7.58 17.69 -11.69
CA TYR A 12 -7.52 18.61 -10.55
C TYR A 12 -6.25 18.37 -9.74
N VAL A 13 -5.51 19.44 -9.40
CA VAL A 13 -4.29 19.32 -8.58
C VAL A 13 -4.66 19.26 -7.11
N THR A 14 -5.59 20.11 -6.70
CA THR A 14 -6.06 20.16 -5.32
C THR A 14 -7.45 20.77 -5.24
N PHE A 15 -8.22 20.37 -4.23
CA PHE A 15 -9.42 21.09 -3.83
C PHE A 15 -9.49 21.29 -2.32
N PHE A 16 -10.22 22.32 -1.93
CA PHE A 16 -10.38 22.77 -0.57
C PHE A 16 -11.85 22.72 -0.18
N LYS A 17 -12.15 22.20 1.01
CA LYS A 17 -13.47 22.30 1.63
C LYS A 17 -13.34 23.03 2.96
N SER A 18 -14.02 24.16 3.08
CA SER A 18 -14.24 24.78 4.40
C SER A 18 -15.41 24.07 5.09
N THR A 19 -15.19 23.59 6.31
CA THR A 19 -16.21 22.96 7.16
C THR A 19 -16.83 24.00 8.11
N ILE A 20 -17.87 23.59 8.83
CA ILE A 20 -18.45 24.38 9.93
C ILE A 20 -17.42 24.36 11.07
N GLY A 21 -16.88 25.53 11.44
CA GLY A 21 -15.85 25.63 12.49
C GLY A 21 -14.45 26.10 12.05
N LYS A 22 -14.32 26.81 10.91
CA LYS A 22 -13.05 27.38 10.39
C LYS A 22 -11.99 26.36 9.96
N ILE A 23 -12.27 25.06 9.95
CA ILE A 23 -11.35 24.05 9.43
C ILE A 23 -11.38 24.07 7.89
N LYS A 24 -10.19 24.08 7.27
CA LYS A 24 -10.02 24.03 5.82
C LYS A 24 -9.35 22.70 5.46
N LEU A 25 -10.13 21.76 4.93
CA LEU A 25 -9.61 20.51 4.39
C LEU A 25 -9.01 20.78 3.01
N ARG A 26 -7.84 20.21 2.74
CA ARG A 26 -7.16 20.24 1.44
C ARG A 26 -6.95 18.80 0.99
N PHE A 27 -7.44 18.48 -0.20
CA PHE A 27 -7.21 17.21 -0.87
C PHE A 27 -6.16 17.42 -1.95
N LEU A 28 -5.17 16.53 -2.02
CA LEU A 28 -4.07 16.58 -2.98
C LEU A 28 -4.13 15.31 -3.83
N ASP A 29 -4.03 15.46 -5.15
CA ASP A 29 -3.74 14.33 -6.05
C ASP A 29 -2.23 14.12 -6.10
N SER A 30 -1.72 13.17 -5.32
CA SER A 30 -0.29 12.85 -5.25
C SER A 30 0.28 12.44 -6.61
N PHE A 31 -0.53 11.80 -7.47
CA PHE A 31 -0.09 11.34 -8.79
C PHE A 31 0.20 12.49 -9.76
N ARG A 32 -0.27 13.72 -9.47
CA ARG A 32 0.17 14.92 -10.21
C ARG A 32 1.62 15.32 -9.93
N PHE A 33 2.17 14.91 -8.79
CA PHE A 33 3.53 15.24 -8.36
C PHE A 33 4.48 14.04 -8.46
N LEU A 34 3.93 12.84 -8.25
CA LEU A 34 4.63 11.55 -8.20
C LEU A 34 4.01 10.61 -9.24
N ASN A 35 4.28 10.89 -10.52
CA ASN A 35 3.60 10.27 -11.67
C ASN A 35 4.11 8.87 -12.04
N THR A 36 4.46 8.06 -11.04
CA THR A 36 5.04 6.73 -11.22
C THR A 36 4.44 5.74 -10.21
N SER A 37 4.71 4.45 -10.37
CA SER A 37 4.13 3.41 -9.52
C SER A 37 4.64 3.49 -8.07
N LEU A 38 3.83 3.03 -7.12
CA LEU A 38 4.23 2.99 -5.70
C LEU A 38 5.53 2.20 -5.48
N SER A 39 5.76 1.12 -6.23
CA SER A 39 7.02 0.36 -6.18
C SER A 39 8.22 1.21 -6.62
N GLN A 40 8.09 1.98 -7.70
CA GLN A 40 9.14 2.90 -8.14
C GLN A 40 9.36 4.03 -7.13
N LEU A 41 8.29 4.57 -6.52
CA LEU A 41 8.40 5.60 -5.48
C LEU A 41 9.15 5.08 -4.25
N ALA A 42 8.77 3.91 -3.75
CA ALA A 42 9.41 3.29 -2.60
C ALA A 42 10.89 2.97 -2.86
N ASN A 43 11.22 2.48 -4.06
CA ASN A 43 12.60 2.19 -4.47
C ASN A 43 13.47 3.45 -4.62
N ASN A 44 12.87 4.57 -5.04
CA ASN A 44 13.58 5.84 -5.22
C ASN A 44 13.78 6.61 -3.90
N LEU A 45 13.05 6.24 -2.83
CA LEU A 45 13.19 6.89 -1.54
C LEU A 45 14.43 6.35 -0.80
N PRO A 46 15.36 7.22 -0.37
CA PRO A 46 16.50 6.80 0.45
C PRO A 46 16.05 6.05 1.71
N LYS A 47 16.77 5.00 2.11
CA LYS A 47 16.36 4.13 3.22
C LYS A 47 16.29 4.87 4.56
N ASP A 48 17.14 5.86 4.76
CA ASP A 48 17.16 6.76 5.91
C ASP A 48 15.94 7.70 5.96
N HIS A 49 15.24 7.91 4.85
CA HIS A 49 14.02 8.74 4.78
C HIS A 49 12.75 7.99 5.19
N PHE A 50 12.80 6.67 5.43
CA PHE A 50 11.69 5.90 6.01
C PHE A 50 11.63 6.08 7.54
N TYR A 51 11.69 7.33 8.02
CA TYR A 51 11.80 7.66 9.44
C TYR A 51 10.70 7.00 10.28
N HIS A 52 9.45 7.06 9.83
CA HIS A 52 8.34 6.48 10.58
C HIS A 52 8.37 4.95 10.59
N THR A 53 8.75 4.30 9.49
CA THR A 53 8.90 2.84 9.44
C THR A 53 10.01 2.37 10.39
N GLN A 54 11.13 3.08 10.45
CA GLN A 54 12.25 2.77 11.36
C GLN A 54 11.88 2.87 12.85
N LEU A 55 10.77 3.54 13.20
CA LEU A 55 10.31 3.60 14.61
C LEU A 55 9.67 2.30 15.07
N PHE A 56 9.23 1.44 14.15
CA PHE A 56 8.45 0.24 14.46
C PHE A 56 9.14 -1.06 14.01
N PHE A 57 10.16 -0.98 13.15
CA PHE A 57 10.84 -2.13 12.58
C PHE A 57 12.35 -2.09 12.85
N ASP A 58 12.91 -3.26 13.10
CA ASP A 58 14.35 -3.42 13.27
C ASP A 58 15.08 -3.19 11.94
N HIS A 59 16.37 -2.84 12.02
CA HIS A 59 17.20 -2.58 10.85
C HIS A 59 17.23 -3.77 9.87
N ASP A 60 17.22 -5.00 10.39
CA ASP A 60 17.23 -6.23 9.60
C ASP A 60 15.92 -6.47 8.84
N ASP A 61 14.83 -5.83 9.26
CA ASP A 61 13.49 -5.97 8.67
C ASP A 61 13.23 -4.90 7.61
N MET A 62 13.98 -3.80 7.65
CA MET A 62 13.85 -2.66 6.73
C MET A 62 13.82 -3.05 5.25
N PRO A 63 14.63 -4.01 4.75
CA PRO A 63 14.54 -4.43 3.35
C PRO A 63 13.15 -4.97 2.95
N LEU A 64 12.40 -5.54 3.89
CA LEU A 64 11.07 -6.10 3.67
C LEU A 64 9.97 -5.04 3.71
N VAL A 65 10.08 -4.07 4.61
CA VAL A 65 9.01 -3.08 4.89
C VAL A 65 9.19 -1.73 4.17
N THR A 66 10.25 -1.58 3.37
CA THR A 66 10.51 -0.35 2.59
C THR A 66 10.32 -0.52 1.08
N ARG A 67 9.80 -1.67 0.66
CA ARG A 67 9.36 -1.91 -0.72
C ARG A 67 7.83 -2.01 -0.76
N LYS A 68 7.26 -1.94 -1.96
CA LYS A 68 5.83 -2.19 -2.15
C LYS A 68 5.51 -3.62 -1.68
N GLY A 69 4.61 -3.75 -0.72
CA GLY A 69 4.08 -5.04 -0.27
C GLY A 69 3.22 -5.71 -1.33
N VAL A 70 3.03 -7.02 -1.19
CA VAL A 70 2.25 -7.87 -2.10
C VAL A 70 1.04 -8.41 -1.35
N TYR A 71 -0.17 -8.14 -1.82
CA TYR A 71 -1.38 -8.47 -1.08
C TYR A 71 -2.48 -9.05 -1.99
N PRO A 72 -3.20 -10.10 -1.56
CA PRO A 72 -4.18 -10.78 -2.39
C PRO A 72 -5.57 -10.13 -2.28
N TYR A 73 -5.71 -8.89 -2.76
CA TYR A 73 -6.91 -8.06 -2.56
C TYR A 73 -8.22 -8.75 -2.97
N ASP A 74 -8.21 -9.38 -4.15
CA ASP A 74 -9.36 -10.06 -4.72
C ASP A 74 -9.75 -11.34 -3.96
N TYR A 75 -8.79 -11.93 -3.22
CA TYR A 75 -9.01 -13.12 -2.41
C TYR A 75 -9.55 -12.78 -1.02
N THR A 76 -9.08 -11.69 -0.42
CA THR A 76 -9.52 -11.19 0.89
C THR A 76 -10.82 -10.39 0.80
N ASP A 77 -11.90 -11.07 0.41
CA ASP A 77 -13.22 -10.48 0.18
C ASP A 77 -14.14 -10.44 1.41
N SER A 78 -13.71 -11.04 2.52
CA SER A 78 -14.52 -11.23 3.72
C SER A 78 -13.66 -11.33 4.97
N TRP A 79 -14.25 -11.02 6.13
CA TRP A 79 -13.56 -11.12 7.43
C TRP A 79 -13.07 -12.54 7.73
N THR A 80 -13.83 -13.55 7.32
CA THR A 80 -13.45 -14.96 7.46
C THR A 80 -12.15 -15.30 6.74
N LYS A 81 -11.79 -14.59 5.67
CA LYS A 81 -10.51 -14.77 4.98
C LYS A 81 -9.32 -14.34 5.84
N LEU A 82 -9.51 -13.32 6.67
CA LEU A 82 -8.45 -12.84 7.56
C LEU A 82 -8.13 -13.87 8.66
N GLU A 83 -9.06 -14.77 8.97
CA GLU A 83 -8.84 -15.85 9.95
C GLU A 83 -8.08 -17.05 9.35
N GLU A 84 -7.84 -17.08 8.04
CA GLU A 84 -7.11 -18.18 7.40
C GLU A 84 -5.66 -18.22 7.87
N THR A 85 -5.20 -19.43 8.21
CA THR A 85 -3.89 -19.62 8.88
C THR A 85 -2.73 -19.88 7.92
N GLN A 86 -2.91 -19.56 6.65
CA GLN A 86 -1.92 -19.77 5.61
C GLN A 86 -2.04 -18.68 4.55
N LEU A 87 -0.93 -18.38 3.86
CA LEU A 87 -0.98 -17.56 2.67
C LEU A 87 -1.85 -18.24 1.59
N PRO A 88 -2.67 -17.47 0.86
CA PRO A 88 -3.35 -17.97 -0.31
C PRO A 88 -2.35 -18.53 -1.34
N PRO A 89 -2.79 -19.46 -2.20
CA PRO A 89 -1.95 -19.89 -3.31
C PRO A 89 -1.68 -18.72 -4.26
N LYS A 90 -0.63 -18.80 -5.09
CA LYS A 90 -0.19 -17.70 -5.96
C LYS A 90 -1.32 -17.18 -6.88
N GLU A 91 -2.22 -18.06 -7.29
CA GLU A 91 -3.40 -17.74 -8.09
C GLU A 91 -4.36 -16.78 -7.36
N GLY A 92 -4.38 -16.81 -6.02
CA GLY A 92 -5.15 -15.88 -5.19
C GLY A 92 -4.63 -14.44 -5.22
N PHE A 93 -3.42 -14.21 -5.76
CA PHE A 93 -2.85 -12.88 -5.93
C PHE A 93 -3.09 -12.29 -7.33
N PHE A 94 -3.93 -12.92 -8.16
CA PHE A 94 -4.28 -12.39 -9.48
C PHE A 94 -4.95 -11.02 -9.37
N ASN A 95 -4.44 -10.05 -10.12
CA ASN A 95 -4.98 -8.69 -10.16
C ASN A 95 -6.04 -8.60 -11.26
N LYS A 96 -7.33 -8.53 -10.89
CA LYS A 96 -8.41 -8.43 -11.89
C LYS A 96 -8.46 -7.10 -12.64
N ILE A 97 -7.85 -6.03 -12.11
CA ILE A 97 -7.85 -4.72 -12.76
C ILE A 97 -6.86 -4.70 -13.93
N THR A 98 -5.69 -5.33 -13.75
CA THR A 98 -4.67 -5.42 -14.80
C THR A 98 -4.73 -6.73 -15.58
N GLU A 99 -5.53 -7.70 -15.13
CA GLU A 99 -5.63 -9.06 -15.65
C GLU A 99 -4.28 -9.80 -15.65
N GLU A 100 -3.47 -9.60 -14.60
CA GLU A 100 -2.11 -10.13 -14.50
C GLU A 100 -1.90 -10.93 -13.22
N HIS A 101 -1.06 -11.96 -13.31
CA HIS A 101 -0.51 -12.65 -12.15
C HIS A 101 0.69 -11.88 -11.59
N ILE A 102 0.91 -12.01 -10.28
CA ILE A 102 2.17 -11.59 -9.68
C ILE A 102 3.33 -12.46 -10.17
N SER A 103 4.54 -11.88 -10.15
CA SER A 103 5.78 -12.60 -10.42
C SER A 103 6.10 -13.64 -9.34
N ASP A 104 7.01 -14.59 -9.65
CA ASP A 104 7.49 -15.55 -8.64
C ASP A 104 8.24 -14.82 -7.52
N GLU A 105 9.01 -13.78 -7.86
CA GLU A 105 9.76 -12.97 -6.91
C GLU A 105 8.86 -12.18 -5.96
N GLU A 106 7.71 -11.70 -6.43
CA GLU A 106 6.69 -11.07 -5.59
C GLU A 106 6.04 -12.07 -4.64
N PHE A 107 5.76 -13.30 -5.11
CA PHE A 107 5.20 -14.34 -4.26
C PHE A 107 6.20 -14.84 -3.22
N ASP A 108 7.47 -14.98 -3.59
CA ASP A 108 8.57 -15.30 -2.67
C ASP A 108 8.73 -14.23 -1.60
N HIS A 109 8.63 -12.96 -1.98
CA HIS A 109 8.64 -11.87 -1.02
C HIS A 109 7.47 -11.92 -0.03
N ALA A 110 6.24 -12.23 -0.49
CA ALA A 110 5.09 -12.39 0.39
C ALA A 110 5.31 -13.52 1.42
N LYS A 111 5.86 -14.66 0.98
CA LYS A 111 6.22 -15.79 1.86
C LYS A 111 7.30 -15.42 2.87
N GLU A 112 8.31 -14.66 2.44
CA GLU A 112 9.39 -14.19 3.32
C GLU A 112 8.84 -13.28 4.41
N VAL A 113 8.01 -12.29 4.05
CA VAL A 113 7.35 -11.39 5.00
C VAL A 113 6.50 -12.18 5.99
N TRP A 114 5.64 -13.08 5.49
CA TRP A 114 4.80 -13.94 6.34
C TRP A 114 5.63 -14.73 7.38
N SER A 115 6.71 -15.36 6.92
CA SER A 115 7.57 -16.15 7.80
C SER A 115 8.36 -15.27 8.78
N LYS A 116 8.88 -14.13 8.31
CA LYS A 116 9.76 -13.25 9.10
C LYS A 116 9.02 -12.59 10.26
N PHE A 117 7.77 -12.18 10.03
CA PHE A 117 6.92 -11.56 11.06
C PHE A 117 6.07 -12.57 11.83
N ASN A 118 6.29 -13.87 11.61
CA ASN A 118 5.57 -14.97 12.26
C ASN A 118 4.04 -14.82 12.13
N CYS A 119 3.56 -14.41 10.95
CA CYS A 119 2.14 -14.30 10.67
C CYS A 119 1.48 -15.67 10.88
N THR A 120 0.47 -15.71 11.74
CA THR A 120 -0.33 -16.91 11.99
C THR A 120 -1.63 -16.90 11.21
N THR A 121 -2.13 -15.71 10.88
CA THR A 121 -3.35 -15.49 10.12
C THR A 121 -3.13 -14.49 8.98
N LEU A 122 -4.02 -14.51 8.00
CA LEU A 122 -4.02 -13.51 6.92
C LEU A 122 -4.35 -12.11 7.44
N GLY A 123 -5.01 -12.00 8.60
CA GLY A 123 -5.14 -10.77 9.38
C GLY A 123 -3.80 -10.22 9.83
N ASP A 124 -2.95 -11.05 10.45
CA ASP A 124 -1.60 -10.63 10.87
C ASP A 124 -0.78 -10.14 9.67
N TYR A 125 -0.90 -10.80 8.51
CA TYR A 125 -0.26 -10.37 7.29
C TYR A 125 -0.82 -9.05 6.74
N SER A 126 -2.13 -8.83 6.88
CA SER A 126 -2.79 -7.57 6.55
C SER A 126 -2.28 -6.41 7.41
N ASP A 127 -2.08 -6.65 8.70
CA ASP A 127 -1.57 -5.64 9.63
C ASP A 127 -0.12 -5.23 9.31
N ILE A 128 0.71 -6.14 8.79
CA ILE A 128 2.05 -5.80 8.30
C ILE A 128 2.01 -5.06 6.95
N TYR A 129 0.98 -5.33 6.13
CA TYR A 129 0.81 -4.70 4.83
C TYR A 129 0.32 -3.24 4.91
N LEU A 130 -0.47 -2.89 5.94
CA LEU A 130 -1.12 -1.59 6.13
C LEU A 130 -0.25 -0.57 6.91
#